data_AF-A0A022FGM9-F1
#
_entry.id   AF-A0A022FGM9-F1
#
_cell.length_a   1.000
_cell.length_b   1.000
_cell.length_c   1.000
_cell.angle_alpha   90.00
_cell.angle_beta   90.00
_cell.angle_gamma   90.00
#
_symmetry.space_group_name_H-M   'P 1'
#
loop_
_entity.id
_entity.type
_entity.pdbx_description
1 polymer ?
#
loop_
_entity_poly.entity_id
_entity_poly.type
_entity_poly.pdbx_seq_one_letter_code
_entity_poly.pdbx_strand_id
1 'polypeptide(L)' 'MIEQIVIVGLGCIGQAVLPLLERTWPRPPIAVVDRVLDGGRRKLAARHKLDAIESTITVDKTPGFMQQRPL' A
#
# COMPACT_ATOMS: atom_id res chain seq x y z
N MET A 1 -16.70 4.37 6.76
CA MET A 1 -15.64 4.00 7.71
C MET A 1 -14.51 3.38 6.88
N ILE A 2 -13.24 3.72 7.14
CA ILE A 2 -12.13 3.07 6.43
C ILE A 2 -11.80 1.79 7.19
N GLU A 3 -11.92 0.64 6.54
CA GLU A 3 -11.70 -0.67 7.16
C GLU A 3 -10.27 -1.19 6.95
N GLN A 4 -9.63 -0.78 5.87
CA GLN A 4 -8.26 -1.17 5.52
C GLN A 4 -7.60 -0.07 4.68
N ILE A 5 -6.29 0.07 4.82
CA ILE A 5 -5.47 0.92 3.95
C ILE A 5 -4.53 0.00 3.16
N VAL A 6 -4.46 0.19 1.84
CA VAL A 6 -3.52 -0.52 0.97
C VAL A 6 -2.57 0.48 0.34
N ILE A 7 -1.28 0.31 0.57
CA ILE A 7 -0.21 1.09 -0.05
C ILE A 7 0.43 0.25 -1.15
N VAL A 8 0.44 0.78 -2.37
CA VAL A 8 1.18 0.19 -3.49
C VAL A 8 2.51 0.92 -3.63
N GLY A 9 3.59 0.24 -3.28
CA GLY A 9 4.97 0.73 -3.30
C GLY A 9 5.44 1.27 -1.95
N LEU A 10 6.43 0.59 -1.36
CA LEU A 10 7.18 1.01 -0.16
C LEU A 10 8.50 1.70 -0.53
N GLY A 11 8.42 2.58 -1.54
CA GLY A 11 9.46 3.53 -1.89
C GLY A 11 9.48 4.74 -0.95
N CYS A 12 10.29 5.75 -1.25
CA CYS A 12 10.46 6.94 -0.38
C CYS A 12 9.13 7.57 0.07
N ILE A 13 8.15 7.70 -0.83
CA ILE A 13 6.84 8.27 -0.52
C ILE A 13 6.03 7.35 0.38
N GLY A 14 5.91 6.06 0.02
CA GLY A 14 5.20 5.07 0.83
C GLY A 14 5.71 5.02 2.27
N GLN A 15 7.03 5.15 2.46
CA GLN A 15 7.65 5.19 3.79
C GLN A 15 7.36 6.50 4.53
N ALA A 16 7.43 7.64 3.83
CA ALA A 16 7.21 8.96 4.43
C ALA A 16 5.76 9.18 4.90
N VAL A 17 4.79 8.53 4.26
CA VAL A 17 3.37 8.69 4.61
C VAL A 17 2.92 7.83 5.80
N LEU A 18 3.66 6.76 6.14
CA LEU A 18 3.25 5.83 7.22
C LEU A 18 2.93 6.54 8.55
N PRO A 19 3.78 7.43 9.10
CA PRO A 19 3.48 8.09 10.37
C PRO A 19 2.24 9.00 10.30
N LEU A 20 1.96 9.56 9.13
CA LEU A 20 0.78 10.40 8.92
C LEU A 20 -0.51 9.55 8.87
N LEU A 21 -0.44 8.39 8.23
CA LEU A 21 -1.55 7.44 8.15
C LEU A 21 -1.86 6.85 9.54
N GLU A 22 -0.84 6.43 10.28
CA GLU A 22 -0.99 5.92 11.64
C GLU A 22 -1.59 6.96 12.59
N ARG A 23 -1.23 8.24 12.44
CA ARG A 23 -1.80 9.33 13.24
C ARG A 23 -3.25 9.63 12.89
N THR A 24 -3.58 9.61 11.60
CA THR A 24 -4.90 10.04 11.11
C THR A 24 -5.93 8.90 11.19
N TRP A 25 -5.48 7.67 10.97
CA TRP A 25 -6.27 6.44 11.00
C TRP A 25 -5.55 5.37 11.85
N PRO A 26 -5.64 5.45 13.18
CA PRO A 26 -4.89 4.56 14.07
C PRO A 26 -5.46 3.13 14.17
N ARG A 27 -6.66 2.88 13.63
CA ARG A 27 -7.37 1.60 13.75
C ARG A 27 -7.23 0.68 12.53
N PRO A 28 -7.36 1.17 11.29
CA PRO A 28 -7.34 0.29 10.13
C PRO A 28 -5.97 -0.38 9.97
N PRO A 29 -5.90 -1.69 9.71
CA PRO A 29 -4.67 -2.33 9.31
C PRO A 29 -4.16 -1.74 7.99
N ILE A 30 -2.84 -1.69 7.86
CA ILE A 30 -2.17 -1.23 6.64
C ILE A 30 -1.50 -2.43 5.98
N ALA A 31 -1.92 -2.73 4.76
CA ALA A 31 -1.23 -3.66 3.88
C ALA A 31 -0.36 -2.88 2.89
N VAL A 32 0.79 -3.44 2.55
CA VAL A 32 1.73 -2.86 1.59
C VAL A 32 2.05 -3.89 0.53
N VAL A 33 1.89 -3.52 -0.73
CA VAL A 33 2.30 -4.31 -1.88
C VAL A 33 3.52 -3.64 -2.50
N ASP A 34 4.66 -4.31 -2.49
CA ASP A 34 5.88 -3.83 -3.18
C ASP A 34 6.43 -4.93 -4.08
N ARG A 35 7.02 -4.55 -5.21
CA ARG A 35 7.72 -5.47 -6.10
C ARG A 35 8.93 -6.10 -5.41
N VAL A 36 9.58 -5.38 -4.49
CA VAL A 36 10.79 -5.83 -3.80
C VAL A 36 10.67 -5.51 -2.31
N LEU A 37 10.73 -6.52 -1.45
CA LEU A 37 10.88 -6.33 0.00
C LEU A 37 12.32 -6.68 0.42
N ASP A 38 13.24 -5.75 0.21
CA ASP A 38 14.61 -5.88 0.73
C ASP A 38 14.65 -5.84 2.27
N GLY A 39 15.84 -6.07 2.84
CA GLY A 39 16.00 -6.11 4.30
C GLY A 39 15.61 -4.80 5.00
N GLY A 40 15.77 -3.64 4.35
CA GLY A 40 15.34 -2.35 4.89
C GLY A 40 13.82 -2.24 4.93
N ARG A 41 13.16 -2.58 3.82
CA ARG A 41 11.69 -2.58 3.71
C ARG A 41 11.02 -3.58 4.65
N ARG A 42 11.60 -4.78 4.83
CA ARG A 42 11.09 -5.77 5.79
C ARG A 42 11.19 -5.27 7.23
N LYS A 43 12.31 -4.64 7.59
CA LYS A 43 12.47 -4.01 8.93
C LYS A 43 11.45 -2.89 9.15
N LEU A 44 11.21 -2.08 8.13
CA LEU A 44 10.21 -1.01 8.21
C LEU A 44 8.79 -1.58 8.38
N ALA A 45 8.42 -2.56 7.57
CA ALA A 45 7.13 -3.23 7.67
C ALA A 45 6.90 -3.84 9.05
N ALA A 46 7.91 -4.55 9.60
CA ALA A 46 7.83 -5.09 10.95
C ALA A 46 7.67 -4.00 12.02
N ARG A 47 8.43 -2.89 11.91
CA ARG A 47 8.35 -1.76 12.85
C ARG A 47 6.95 -1.14 12.90
N HIS A 48 6.32 -1.00 11.73
CA HIS A 48 4.98 -0.40 11.58
C HIS A 48 3.84 -1.43 11.58
N LYS A 49 4.14 -2.72 11.87
CA LYS A 49 3.17 -3.83 11.88
C LYS A 49 2.33 -3.92 10.59
N LEU A 50 2.99 -3.69 9.46
CA LEU A 50 2.36 -3.74 8.14
C LEU A 50 2.23 -5.18 7.67
N ASP A 51 1.13 -5.48 6.97
CA ASP A 51 1.01 -6.70 6.19
C ASP A 51 1.76 -6.50 4.85
N ALA A 52 2.95 -7.08 4.71
CA ALA A 52 3.84 -6.82 3.59
C ALA A 52 3.79 -7.95 2.55
N ILE A 53 3.33 -7.61 1.36
CA ILE A 53 3.13 -8.51 0.23
C ILE A 53 4.18 -8.18 -0.83
N GLU A 54 5.07 -9.12 -1.11
CA GLU A 54 6.00 -9.00 -2.24
C GLU A 54 5.30 -9.46 -3.52
N SER A 55 4.90 -8.51 -4.38
CA SER A 55 4.20 -8.81 -5.62
C SER A 55 4.38 -7.71 -6.66
N THR A 56 4.31 -8.09 -7.93
CA THR A 56 4.31 -7.14 -9.05
C THR A 56 2.87 -6.82 -9.44
N ILE A 57 2.49 -5.54 -9.36
CA ILE A 57 1.22 -5.08 -9.89
C ILE A 57 1.40 -4.72 -11.36
N THR A 58 0.68 -5.42 -12.23
CA THR A 58 0.58 -5.10 -13.64
C THR A 58 -0.71 -4.33 -13.90
N VAL A 59 -0.65 -3.30 -14.75
CA VAL A 59 -1.85 -2.68 -15.28
C VAL A 59 -2.53 -3.70 -16.18
N ASP A 60 -3.78 -4.02 -15.88
CA ASP A 60 -4.63 -4.73 -16.83
C ASP A 60 -4.89 -3.80 -18.02
N LYS A 61 -4.31 -4.15 -19.17
CA LYS A 61 -4.46 -3.40 -20.43
C LYS A 61 -5.71 -3.83 -21.20
N THR A 62 -6.60 -4.62 -20.59
CA THR A 62 -7.88 -4.98 -21.20
C THR A 62 -8.64 -3.70 -21.58
N PRO A 63 -8.90 -3.46 -22.89
CA PRO A 63 -9.64 -2.30 -23.34
C PRO A 63 -11.05 -2.30 -22.72
N GLY A 64 -11.38 -1.27 -21.93
CA GLY A 64 -12.74 -1.08 -21.38
C GLY A 64 -12.83 -0.76 -19.88
N PHE A 65 -11.78 -1.01 -19.08
CA PHE A 65 -11.87 -0.83 -17.62
C PHE A 65 -11.94 0.64 -17.17
N MET A 66 -11.54 1.60 -18.02
CA MET A 66 -11.63 3.05 -17.72
C MET A 66 -12.96 3.71 -18.12
N GLN A 67 -13.94 2.98 -18.66
CA GLN A 67 -15.15 3.59 -19.25
C GLN A 67 -16.43 3.56 -18.41
N GLN A 68 -16.42 3.14 -17.14
CA GLN A 68 -17.66 3.13 -16.36
C GLN A 68 -17.51 3.78 -14.98
N ARG A 69 -17.66 5.11 -14.97
CA ARG A 69 -18.41 5.78 -13.90
C ARG A 69 -19.47 6.67 -14.56
N PRO A 70 -20.76 6.30 -14.52
CA PRO A 70 -21.80 7.30 -14.69
C PRO A 70 -21.69 8.30 -13.52
N LEU A 71 -21.76 9.59 -13.84
CA LEU A 71 -22.02 10.66 -12.88
C LEU A 71 -23.39 10.47 -12.23
#